data_AF-W5JU43-F1
#
_entry.id   AF-W5JU43-F1
#
_cell.length_a   1.000
_cell.length_b   1.000
_cell.length_c   1.000
_cell.angle_alpha   90.00
_cell.angle_beta   90.00
_cell.angle_gamma   90.00
#
_symmetry.space_group_name_H-M   'P 1'
#
loop_
_entity.id
_entity.type
_entity.pdbx_description
1 polymer ?
#
loop_
_entity_poly.entity_id
_entity_poly.type
_entity_poly.pdbx_seq_one_letter_code
_entity_poly.pdbx_strand_id
1 'polypeptide(L)' 'MIPILGQFDLKEGVKQIVGVSDITENRNIWRMLVAEFLGTFFLVAIGIGSTTGWTDYSPTLTQIAFTFGLVVATLAQ' A
#
# COMPACT_ATOMS: atom_id res chain seq x y z
N MET A 1 -9.53 32.61 31.56
CA MET A 1 -8.27 31.85 31.34
C MET A 1 -8.67 30.39 31.27
N ILE A 2 -8.14 29.60 30.32
CA ILE A 2 -8.49 28.21 29.92
C ILE A 2 -9.37 28.10 28.65
N PRO A 3 -8.77 28.35 27.47
CA PRO A 3 -9.11 27.56 26.26
C PRO A 3 -7.90 26.81 25.64
N ILE A 4 -6.70 26.92 26.23
CA ILE A 4 -5.45 26.41 25.62
C ILE A 4 -5.16 24.93 25.95
N LEU A 5 -5.69 24.41 27.06
CA LEU A 5 -5.45 23.01 27.50
C LEU A 5 -6.12 21.95 26.61
N GLY A 6 -7.33 22.20 26.09
CA GLY A 6 -8.02 21.23 25.23
C GLY A 6 -7.46 21.13 23.81
N GLN A 7 -6.88 22.23 23.29
CA GLN A 7 -6.21 22.23 21.99
C GLN A 7 -4.88 21.46 22.01
N PHE A 8 -4.18 21.43 23.15
CA PHE A 8 -2.92 20.69 23.30
C PHE A 8 -3.13 19.18 23.35
N ASP A 9 -4.13 18.71 24.10
CA ASP A 9 -4.44 17.28 24.25
C ASP A 9 -4.86 16.64 22.92
N LEU A 10 -5.69 17.34 22.14
CA LEU A 10 -6.05 16.93 20.77
C LEU A 10 -4.83 16.88 19.84
N LYS A 11 -3.90 17.82 19.96
CA LYS A 11 -2.71 17.87 19.10
C LYS A 11 -1.76 16.70 19.36
N GLU A 12 -1.53 16.39 20.63
CA GLU A 12 -0.72 15.25 21.08
C GLU A 12 -1.39 13.93 20.68
N GLY A 13 -2.70 13.80 20.93
CA GLY A 13 -3.49 12.63 20.56
C GLY A 13 -3.56 12.38 19.05
N VAL A 14 -3.68 13.43 18.23
CA VAL A 14 -3.62 13.33 16.76
C VAL A 14 -2.23 12.91 16.29
N LYS A 15 -1.16 13.44 16.89
CA LYS A 15 0.21 13.07 16.53
C LYS A 15 0.50 11.60 16.87
N GLN A 16 -0.09 11.09 17.95
CA GLN A 16 -0.02 9.69 18.36
C GLN A 16 -0.90 8.77 17.49
N ILE A 17 -2.10 9.22 17.08
CA ILE A 17 -2.99 8.51 16.15
C ILE A 17 -2.36 8.34 14.76
N VAL A 18 -1.72 9.39 14.24
CA VAL A 18 -1.07 9.35 12.93
C VAL A 18 0.27 8.62 13.01
N GLY A 19 0.80 8.37 14.21
CA GLY A 19 2.04 7.62 14.41
C GLY A 19 3.25 8.25 13.70
N VAL A 20 3.21 9.57 13.43
CA VAL A 20 4.27 10.28 12.70
C VAL A 20 5.61 10.14 13.41
N SER A 21 5.58 10.12 14.74
CA SER A 21 6.75 9.89 15.59
C SER A 21 7.34 8.50 15.35
N ASP A 22 6.51 7.45 15.32
CA ASP A 22 6.95 6.05 15.07
C ASP A 22 7.49 5.86 13.66
N ILE A 23 6.83 6.45 12.65
CA ILE A 23 7.27 6.42 11.25
C ILE A 23 8.63 7.12 11.05
N THR A 24 8.89 8.19 11.80
CA THR A 24 10.10 9.01 11.64
C THR A 24 11.28 8.47 12.47
N GLU A 25 11.02 7.90 13.65
CA GLU A 25 12.05 7.36 14.54
C GLU A 25 12.53 5.96 14.11
N ASN A 26 11.64 5.15 13.52
CA ASN A 26 11.99 3.79 13.09
C ASN A 26 12.16 3.69 11.57
N ARG A 27 13.41 3.74 11.09
CA ARG A 27 13.73 3.59 9.65
C ARG A 27 13.26 2.27 9.03
N ASN A 28 12.95 1.24 9.82
CA ASN A 28 12.42 -0.02 9.30
C ASN A 28 10.97 0.11 8.80
N ILE A 29 10.17 0.96 9.44
CA ILE A 29 8.76 1.17 9.07
C ILE A 29 8.66 1.82 7.69
N TRP A 30 9.51 2.82 7.41
CA TRP A 30 9.54 3.46 6.10
C TRP A 30 9.88 2.46 4.97
N ARG A 31 10.78 1.50 5.23
CA ARG A 31 11.12 0.44 4.27
C ARG A 31 9.95 -0.53 4.02
N MET A 32 9.23 -0.92 5.08
CA MET A 32 8.02 -1.75 4.95
C MET A 32 6.89 -1.03 4.21
N LEU A 33 6.67 0.26 4.50
CA LEU A 33 5.64 1.06 3.83
C LEU A 33 5.91 1.20 2.32
N VAL A 34 7.17 1.46 1.95
CA VAL A 34 7.59 1.53 0.55
C VAL A 34 7.47 0.16 -0.13
N ALA A 35 7.82 -0.92 0.58
CA ALA A 35 7.65 -2.28 0.07
C ALA A 35 6.18 -2.61 -0.20
N GLU A 36 5.27 -2.25 0.71
CA GLU A 36 3.83 -2.48 0.55
C GLU A 36 3.25 -1.65 -0.61
N PHE A 37 3.67 -0.39 -0.72
CA PHE A 37 3.25 0.49 -1.81
C PHE A 37 3.72 -0.05 -3.18
N LEU A 38 4.99 -0.43 -3.30
CA LEU A 38 5.54 -0.98 -4.54
C LEU A 38 4.93 -2.35 -4.87
N GLY A 39 4.80 -3.22 -3.88
CA GLY A 39 4.18 -4.54 -4.05
C GLY A 39 2.75 -4.43 -4.57
N THR A 40 1.94 -3.57 -3.94
CA THR A 40 0.56 -3.34 -4.38
C THR A 40 0.50 -2.65 -5.74
N PHE A 41 1.40 -1.70 -6.02
CA PHE A 41 1.48 -1.05 -7.32
C PHE A 41 1.72 -2.05 -8.45
N PHE A 42 2.71 -2.94 -8.32
CA PHE A 42 2.99 -3.95 -9.33
C PHE A 42 1.88 -5.00 -9.44
N LEU A 43 1.33 -5.43 -8.31
CA LEU A 43 0.22 -6.37 -8.26
C LEU A 43 -1.00 -5.84 -9.03
N VAL A 44 -1.37 -4.58 -8.81
CA VAL A 44 -2.52 -3.95 -9.47
C VAL A 44 -2.21 -3.61 -10.93
N ALA A 45 -1.04 -3.04 -11.22
CA ALA A 45 -0.67 -2.65 -12.59
C ALA A 45 -0.65 -3.86 -13.53
N ILE A 46 0.02 -4.94 -13.13
CA ILE A 46 0.12 -6.16 -13.95
C ILE A 46 -1.19 -6.95 -13.91
N GLY A 47 -1.84 -7.01 -12.76
CA GLY A 47 -3.11 -7.70 -12.59
C GLY A 47 -4.22 -7.13 -13.49
N ILE A 48 -4.43 -5.82 -13.45
CA ILE A 48 -5.41 -5.14 -14.32
C ILE A 48 -4.98 -5.26 -15.79
N GLY A 49 -3.70 -5.07 -16.10
CA GLY A 49 -3.17 -5.23 -17.46
C GLY A 49 -3.46 -6.61 -18.05
N SER A 50 -3.40 -7.67 -17.24
CA SER A 50 -3.74 -9.05 -17.65
C SER A 50 -5.23 -9.27 -17.90
N THR A 51 -6.10 -8.53 -17.19
CA THR A 51 -7.56 -8.61 -17.37
C THR A 51 -8.08 -7.74 -18.51
N THR A 52 -7.28 -6.79 -18.99
CA THR A 52 -7.72 -5.86 -20.03
C THR A 52 -7.61 -6.57 -21.38
N GLY A 53 -8.76 -6.88 -21.99
CA GLY A 53 -8.81 -7.38 -23.36
C GLY A 53 -8.28 -6.31 -24.33
N TRP A 54 -7.45 -6.73 -25.28
CA TRP A 54 -6.95 -5.89 -26.37
C TRP A 54 -7.81 -6.13 -27.62
N THR A 55 -7.57 -5.38 -28.70
CA THR A 55 -8.48 -5.26 -29.86
C THR A 55 -9.00 -6.60 -30.40
N ASP A 56 -8.18 -7.64 -30.44
CA ASP A 56 -8.53 -8.95 -30.98
C ASP A 56 -8.27 -10.10 -29.98
N TYR A 57 -8.06 -9.78 -28.71
CA TYR A 57 -7.67 -10.76 -27.69
C TYR A 57 -8.47 -10.59 -26.40
N SER A 58 -9.16 -11.67 -26.01
CA SER A 58 -9.85 -11.78 -24.73
C SER A 58 -9.06 -12.70 -23.79
N PRO A 59 -8.63 -12.21 -22.62
CA PRO A 59 -7.86 -13.00 -21.68
C PRO A 59 -8.71 -14.14 -21.08
N THR A 60 -8.11 -15.32 -20.99
CA THR A 60 -8.74 -16.49 -20.36
C THR A 60 -8.60 -16.42 -18.84
N LEU A 61 -9.58 -16.98 -18.12
CA LEU A 61 -9.56 -17.01 -16.66
C LEU A 61 -8.31 -17.71 -16.08
N THR A 62 -7.82 -18.76 -16.76
CA THR A 62 -6.60 -19.47 -16.36
C THR A 62 -5.35 -18.61 -16.51
N GLN A 63 -5.25 -17.83 -17.58
CA GLN A 63 -4.13 -16.91 -17.76
C GLN A 63 -4.15 -15.81 -16.69
N ILE A 64 -5.31 -15.20 -16.43
CA ILE A 64 -5.45 -14.16 -15.41
C ILE A 64 -5.03 -14.69 -14.04
N ALA A 65 -5.60 -15.84 -13.63
CA ALA A 65 -5.27 -16.47 -12.34
C ALA A 65 -3.76 -16.79 -12.22
N PHE A 66 -3.15 -17.27 -13.31
CA PHE A 66 -1.72 -17.55 -13.34
C PHE A 66 -0.87 -16.28 -13.24
N THR A 67 -1.22 -15.20 -13.95
CA THR A 67 -0.51 -13.92 -13.84
C THR A 67 -0.59 -13.32 -12.44
N PHE A 68 -1.75 -13.33 -11.78
CA PHE A 68 -1.86 -12.86 -10.39
C PHE A 68 -1.00 -13.71 -9.44
N GLY A 69 -1.05 -15.03 -9.59
CA GLY A 69 -0.25 -15.95 -8.78
C GLY A 69 1.26 -15.75 -8.97
N LEU A 70 1.72 -15.59 -10.21
CA LEU A 70 3.13 -15.33 -10.51
C LEU A 70 3.59 -13.98 -9.95
N VAL A 71 2.79 -12.92 -10.08
CA VAL A 71 3.15 -11.60 -9.57
C VAL A 71 3.30 -11.63 -8.04
N VAL A 72 2.36 -12.24 -7.32
CA VAL A 72 2.47 -12.42 -5.87
C VAL A 72 3.72 -13.23 -5.51
N ALA A 73 4.00 -14.34 -6.21
CA ALA A 73 5.18 -15.17 -5.97
C ALA A 73 6.50 -14.44 -6.26
N THR A 74 6.52 -13.51 -7.21
CA THR A 74 7.71 -12.69 -7.50
C THR A 74 7.92 -11.55 -6.50
N LEU A 75 6.85 -10.99 -5.95
CA LEU A 75 6.93 -9.91 -4.96
C LEU A 75 7.26 -10.40 -3.55
N ALA A 76 6.99 -11.67 -3.26
CA ALA A 76 7.30 -12.29 -1.98
C ALA A 76 8.78 -12.70 -1.81
N GLN A 77 9.58 -12.63 -2.89
CA GLN A 77 11.02 -12.94 -2.89
C GLN A 77 11.86 -11.73 -2.48
#